data_AF-A0A960HMJ0-F1
#
_entry.id   AF-A0A960HMJ0-F1
#
_cell.length_a   1.000
_cell.length_b   1.000
_cell.length_c   1.000
_cell.angle_alpha   90.00
_cell.angle_beta   90.00
_cell.angle_gamma   90.00
#
_symmetry.space_group_name_H-M   'P 1'
#
loop_
_entity.id
_entity.type
_entity.pdbx_description
1 polymer ?
#
loop_
_entity_poly.entity_id
_entity_poly.type
_entity_poly.pdbx_seq_one_letter_code
_entity_poly.pdbx_strand_id
1 'polypeptide(L)'
;MGTIVSFHAHPDDESIGTGGTLARATAAGHRAVLVFGTRGELGEPVPGVLDEGEQLTLRRTAEVYRSAELLGVERVEFLGYTDSGMMGEATNDAPWCFWQADVEQAARRLAAILEEEQPDVLTVYDDNGGYGHPDHIQVHRVGVRAAELA
;
A
#
# COMPACT_ATOMS: atom_id res chain seq x y z
N MET A 1 -21.49 -11.43 -3.49
CA MET A 1 -20.17 -11.05 -3.99
C MET A 1 -19.75 -9.86 -3.16
N GLY A 2 -18.63 -9.94 -2.44
CA GLY A 2 -18.15 -8.85 -1.61
C GLY A 2 -16.89 -8.20 -2.19
N THR A 3 -16.53 -7.04 -1.65
CA THR A 3 -15.37 -6.25 -2.05
C THR A 3 -14.40 -6.12 -0.88
N ILE A 4 -13.12 -6.41 -1.14
CA ILE A 4 -12.02 -6.22 -0.19
C ILE A 4 -11.10 -5.12 -0.72
N VAL A 5 -10.81 -4.13 0.11
CA VAL A 5 -9.72 -3.17 -0.11
C VAL A 5 -8.60 -3.51 0.85
N SER A 6 -7.37 -3.71 0.34
CA SER A 6 -6.18 -3.88 1.19
C SER A 6 -5.26 -2.69 1.01
N PHE A 7 -5.03 -1.96 2.10
CA PHE A 7 -4.18 -0.77 2.12
C PHE A 7 -2.81 -1.12 2.73
N HIS A 8 -1.77 -0.91 1.94
CA HIS A 8 -0.38 -1.28 2.22
C HIS A 8 0.56 -0.09 2.11
N ALA A 9 1.75 -0.19 2.70
CA ALA A 9 2.73 0.87 2.67
C ALA A 9 3.51 0.86 1.36
N HIS A 10 4.06 -0.31 0.98
CA HIS A 10 5.01 -0.45 -0.13
C HIS A 10 4.66 -1.58 -1.11
N PRO A 11 5.14 -1.49 -2.36
CA PRO A 11 5.09 -2.57 -3.34
C PRO A 11 5.79 -3.88 -2.89
N ASP A 12 5.03 -4.92 -2.53
CA ASP A 12 5.42 -6.27 -2.05
C ASP A 12 4.67 -6.69 -0.77
N ASP A 13 4.31 -5.72 0.06
CA ASP A 13 3.57 -5.92 1.31
C ASP A 13 2.28 -6.71 1.12
N GLU A 14 1.59 -6.51 -0.01
CA GLU A 14 0.36 -7.22 -0.32
C GLU A 14 0.63 -8.71 -0.49
N SER A 15 1.74 -9.07 -1.13
CA SER A 15 2.11 -10.46 -1.34
C SER A 15 2.55 -11.11 -0.04
N ILE A 16 3.32 -10.38 0.78
CA ILE A 16 3.86 -10.87 2.06
C ILE A 16 2.75 -11.02 3.11
N GLY A 17 1.92 -10.01 3.27
CA GLY A 17 0.93 -9.92 4.34
C GLY A 17 -0.43 -10.52 4.00
N THR A 18 -0.92 -10.31 2.77
CA THR A 18 -2.32 -10.59 2.41
C THR A 18 -2.49 -11.46 1.17
N GLY A 19 -1.42 -11.86 0.48
CA GLY A 19 -1.48 -12.53 -0.83
C GLY A 19 -2.33 -13.80 -0.82
N GLY A 20 -2.15 -14.65 0.21
CA GLY A 20 -2.97 -15.85 0.37
C GLY A 20 -4.46 -15.57 0.62
N THR A 21 -4.77 -14.47 1.32
CA THR A 21 -6.16 -14.03 1.56
C THR A 21 -6.78 -13.47 0.29
N LEU A 22 -6.06 -12.59 -0.40
CA LEU A 22 -6.51 -11.96 -1.65
C LEU A 22 -6.76 -13.01 -2.73
N ALA A 23 -5.80 -13.90 -2.98
CA ALA A 23 -5.94 -14.97 -3.97
C ALA A 23 -7.11 -15.91 -3.67
N ARG A 24 -7.38 -16.20 -2.38
CA ARG A 24 -8.55 -17.00 -1.98
C ARG A 24 -9.86 -16.25 -2.20
N ALA A 25 -9.90 -14.96 -1.90
CA ALA A 25 -11.09 -14.14 -2.06
C ALA A 25 -11.45 -13.98 -3.55
N THR A 26 -10.48 -13.65 -4.39
CA THR A 26 -10.66 -13.49 -5.84
C THR A 26 -11.03 -14.81 -6.51
N ALA A 27 -10.41 -15.93 -6.12
CA ALA A 27 -10.80 -17.27 -6.59
C ALA A 27 -12.23 -17.67 -6.18
N ALA A 28 -12.75 -17.12 -5.07
CA ALA A 28 -14.14 -17.28 -4.65
C ALA A 28 -15.12 -16.31 -5.36
N GLY A 29 -14.62 -15.48 -6.28
CA GLY A 29 -15.41 -14.51 -7.03
C GLY A 29 -15.69 -13.23 -6.24
N HIS A 30 -14.87 -12.86 -5.26
CA HIS A 30 -14.91 -11.55 -4.61
C HIS A 30 -14.03 -10.55 -5.36
N ARG A 31 -14.40 -9.27 -5.30
CA ARG A 31 -13.59 -8.18 -5.86
C ARG A 31 -12.49 -7.81 -4.87
N ALA A 32 -11.29 -7.58 -5.38
CA ALA A 32 -10.15 -7.13 -4.59
C ALA A 32 -9.52 -5.88 -5.20
N VAL A 33 -9.18 -4.93 -4.33
CA VAL A 33 -8.52 -3.66 -4.66
C VAL A 33 -7.30 -3.49 -3.76
N LEU A 34 -6.17 -3.14 -4.36
CA LEU A 34 -4.94 -2.80 -3.64
C LEU A 34 -4.74 -1.29 -3.63
N VAL A 35 -4.39 -0.75 -2.49
CA VAL A 35 -3.98 0.65 -2.34
C VAL A 35 -2.62 0.68 -1.65
N PHE A 36 -1.71 1.50 -2.16
CA PHE A 36 -0.38 1.68 -1.58
C PHE A 36 -0.16 3.13 -1.15
N GLY A 37 0.44 3.35 0.01
CA GLY A 37 0.86 4.69 0.44
C GLY A 37 1.91 5.28 -0.50
N THR A 38 2.85 4.45 -0.93
CA THR A 38 4.09 4.84 -1.61
C THR A 38 4.42 3.93 -2.80
N ARG A 39 5.45 4.28 -3.58
CA ARG A 39 6.01 3.38 -4.62
C ARG A 39 7.29 2.69 -4.15
N GLY A 40 7.63 2.81 -2.87
CA GLY A 40 8.80 2.14 -2.32
C GLY A 40 10.12 2.70 -2.86
N GLU A 41 10.19 4.02 -3.00
CA GLU A 41 11.30 4.79 -3.55
C GLU A 41 12.65 4.48 -2.90
N LEU A 42 12.64 4.09 -1.62
CA LEU A 42 13.84 3.90 -0.79
C LEU A 42 14.18 2.42 -0.58
N GLY A 43 13.56 1.52 -1.34
CA GLY A 43 13.90 0.10 -1.31
C GLY A 43 15.33 -0.18 -1.77
N GLU A 44 15.89 -1.29 -1.32
CA GLU A 44 17.24 -1.75 -1.70
C GLU A 44 17.15 -2.84 -2.77
N PRO A 45 17.37 -2.53 -4.06
CA PRO A 45 17.32 -3.55 -5.12
C PRO A 45 18.48 -4.53 -4.99
N VAL A 46 18.18 -5.81 -5.13
CA VAL A 46 19.21 -6.86 -5.21
C VAL A 46 20.05 -6.64 -6.50
N PRO A 47 21.38 -6.83 -6.46
CA PRO A 47 22.22 -6.67 -7.64
C PRO A 47 21.72 -7.48 -8.83
N GLY A 48 21.58 -6.82 -9.99
CA GLY A 48 21.12 -7.43 -11.24
C GLY A 48 19.60 -7.45 -11.45
N VAL A 49 18.81 -6.94 -10.51
CA VAL A 49 17.34 -6.81 -10.68
C VAL A 49 16.96 -5.60 -11.54
N LEU A 50 17.68 -4.49 -11.41
CA LEU A 50 17.44 -3.28 -12.20
C LEU A 50 18.33 -3.27 -13.44
N ASP A 51 17.74 -2.88 -14.57
CA ASP A 51 18.49 -2.53 -15.77
C ASP A 51 19.31 -1.23 -15.55
N GLU A 52 20.35 -1.01 -16.35
CA GLU A 52 21.16 0.21 -16.24
C GLU A 52 20.32 1.47 -16.47
N GLY A 53 20.27 2.34 -15.46
CA GLY A 53 19.48 3.58 -15.49
C GLY A 53 17.98 3.39 -15.22
N GLU A 54 17.53 2.17 -14.92
CA GLU A 54 16.14 1.92 -14.51
C GLU A 54 15.85 2.54 -13.13
N GLN A 55 14.72 3.24 -13.03
CA GLN A 55 14.25 3.77 -11.76
C GLN A 55 13.54 2.67 -10.97
N LEU A 56 13.93 2.48 -9.71
CA LEU A 56 13.33 1.48 -8.82
C LEU A 56 11.80 1.59 -8.75
N THR A 57 11.26 2.80 -8.73
CA THR A 57 9.81 3.04 -8.68
C THR A 57 9.09 2.50 -9.92
N LEU A 58 9.70 2.59 -11.10
CA LEU A 58 9.13 2.03 -12.34
C LEU A 58 9.12 0.50 -12.28
N ARG A 59 10.23 -0.10 -11.83
CA ARG A 59 10.33 -1.55 -11.60
C ARG A 59 9.25 -2.02 -10.62
N ARG A 60 9.21 -1.45 -9.41
CA ARG A 60 8.28 -1.84 -8.34
C ARG A 60 6.81 -1.62 -8.72
N THR A 61 6.52 -0.56 -9.47
CA THR A 61 5.16 -0.35 -10.00
C THR A 61 4.76 -1.45 -10.98
N ALA A 62 5.65 -1.84 -11.91
CA ALA A 62 5.39 -2.93 -12.83
C ALA A 62 5.26 -4.29 -12.10
N GLU A 63 6.08 -4.51 -11.08
CA GLU A 63 6.02 -5.71 -10.22
C GLU A 63 4.68 -5.81 -9.48
N VAL A 64 4.17 -4.71 -8.92
CA VAL A 64 2.84 -4.69 -8.27
C VAL A 64 1.73 -5.00 -9.26
N TYR A 65 1.74 -4.42 -10.46
CA TYR A 65 0.72 -4.75 -11.46
C TYR A 65 0.77 -6.22 -11.86
N ARG A 66 1.97 -6.81 -11.95
CA ARG A 66 2.12 -8.24 -12.21
C ARG A 66 1.66 -9.09 -11.03
N SER A 67 1.95 -8.68 -9.81
CA SER A 67 1.48 -9.32 -8.58
C SER A 67 -0.06 -9.31 -8.52
N ALA A 68 -0.67 -8.14 -8.75
CA ALA A 68 -2.10 -7.95 -8.78
C ALA A 68 -2.79 -8.88 -9.80
N GLU A 69 -2.23 -9.01 -11.01
CA GLU A 69 -2.71 -9.94 -12.04
C GLU A 69 -2.70 -11.40 -11.54
N LEU A 70 -1.61 -11.83 -10.90
CA LEU A 70 -1.49 -13.19 -10.35
C LEU A 70 -2.45 -13.45 -9.19
N LEU A 71 -2.72 -12.42 -8.38
CA LEU A 71 -3.66 -12.48 -7.25
C LEU A 71 -5.13 -12.32 -7.67
N GLY A 72 -5.41 -11.97 -8.93
CA GLY A 72 -6.76 -11.68 -9.41
C GLY A 72 -7.33 -10.34 -8.91
N VAL A 73 -6.48 -9.42 -8.50
CA VAL A 73 -6.85 -8.06 -8.05
C VAL A 73 -7.25 -7.23 -9.26
N GLU A 74 -8.36 -6.49 -9.15
CA GLU A 74 -8.97 -5.77 -10.27
C GLU A 74 -8.52 -4.31 -10.38
N ARG A 75 -8.02 -3.73 -9.28
CA ARG A 75 -7.59 -2.32 -9.22
C ARG A 75 -6.39 -2.17 -8.29
N VAL A 76 -5.43 -1.35 -8.71
CA VAL A 76 -4.26 -0.93 -7.93
C VAL A 76 -4.22 0.59 -7.92
N GLU A 77 -4.08 1.19 -6.74
CA GLU A 77 -3.96 2.63 -6.53
C GLU A 77 -2.74 2.97 -5.69
N PHE A 78 -2.20 4.18 -5.91
CA PHE A 78 -1.12 4.74 -5.11
C PHE A 78 -1.54 6.12 -4.59
N LEU A 79 -1.48 6.34 -3.27
CA LEU A 79 -1.86 7.63 -2.67
C LEU A 79 -0.87 8.78 -3.00
N GLY A 80 0.30 8.42 -3.53
CA GLY A 80 1.27 9.35 -4.11
C GLY A 80 2.22 10.02 -3.11
N TYR A 81 2.39 9.44 -1.93
CA TYR A 81 3.44 9.85 -0.98
C TYR A 81 4.76 9.13 -1.29
N THR A 82 5.88 9.69 -0.83
CA THR A 82 7.18 9.01 -0.96
C THR A 82 7.40 8.06 0.21
N ASP A 83 8.07 6.95 -0.05
CA ASP A 83 8.63 6.06 0.98
C ASP A 83 9.45 6.87 2.00
N SER A 84 9.20 6.60 3.27
CA SER A 84 9.83 7.30 4.38
C SER A 84 11.16 6.67 4.80
N GLY A 85 11.44 5.44 4.36
CA GLY A 85 12.60 4.66 4.81
C GLY A 85 12.41 4.16 6.25
N MET A 86 13.48 3.65 6.85
CA MET A 86 13.37 3.02 8.17
C MET A 86 13.20 4.05 9.28
N MET A 87 12.61 3.62 10.41
CA MET A 87 12.41 4.48 11.57
C MET A 87 13.73 5.09 12.06
N GLY A 88 13.76 6.41 12.22
CA GLY A 88 14.92 7.16 12.70
C GLY A 88 15.89 7.60 11.60
N GLU A 89 15.61 7.29 10.34
CA GLU A 89 16.39 7.80 9.21
C GLU A 89 16.02 9.25 8.88
N ALA A 90 16.97 10.00 8.31
CA ALA A 90 16.74 11.40 7.92
C ALA A 90 15.62 11.57 6.89
N THR A 91 15.30 10.51 6.13
CA THR A 91 14.18 10.48 5.18
C THR A 91 12.82 10.53 5.86
N ASN A 92 12.72 10.19 7.15
CA ASN A 92 11.51 10.39 7.95
C ASN A 92 11.18 11.89 8.15
N ASP A 93 12.11 12.80 7.84
CA ASP A 93 11.93 14.26 7.85
C ASP A 93 11.84 14.86 6.44
N ALA A 94 11.86 14.02 5.40
CA ALA A 94 11.78 14.49 4.03
C ALA A 94 10.38 15.06 3.73
N PRO A 95 10.29 16.18 2.97
CA PRO A 95 9.01 16.68 2.49
C PRO A 95 8.26 15.61 1.70
N TRP A 96 6.96 15.47 1.96
CA TRP A 96 6.06 14.54 1.27
C TRP A 96 6.28 13.04 1.54
N CYS A 97 7.15 12.68 2.49
CA CYS A 97 7.21 11.29 2.96
C CYS A 97 5.90 10.89 3.64
N PHE A 98 5.51 9.63 3.49
CA PHE A 98 4.22 9.16 3.95
C PHE A 98 4.10 9.25 5.47
N TRP A 99 5.18 8.98 6.21
CA TRP A 99 5.25 9.10 7.67
C TRP A 99 4.85 10.49 8.20
N GLN A 100 5.19 11.56 7.47
CA GLN A 100 4.80 12.93 7.81
C GLN A 100 3.51 13.41 7.15
N ALA A 101 2.85 12.57 6.36
CA ALA A 101 1.58 12.93 5.75
C ALA A 101 0.56 13.31 6.84
N ASP A 102 -0.12 14.44 6.64
CA ASP A 102 -1.27 14.78 7.47
C ASP A 102 -2.33 13.68 7.36
N VAL A 103 -2.70 13.09 8.50
CA VAL A 103 -3.57 11.90 8.54
C VAL A 103 -4.94 12.21 7.96
N GLU A 104 -5.51 13.39 8.23
CA GLU A 104 -6.82 13.76 7.67
C GLU A 104 -6.76 13.86 6.14
N GLN A 105 -5.73 14.50 5.58
CA GLN A 105 -5.58 14.62 4.14
C GLN A 105 -5.34 13.27 3.46
N ALA A 106 -4.45 12.44 4.01
CA ALA A 106 -4.19 11.11 3.47
C ALA A 106 -5.43 10.21 3.59
N ALA A 107 -6.14 10.27 4.72
CA ALA A 107 -7.35 9.49 4.95
C ALA A 107 -8.47 9.89 3.99
N ARG A 108 -8.62 11.17 3.63
CA ARG A 108 -9.59 11.60 2.61
C ARG A 108 -9.29 11.05 1.22
N ARG A 109 -8.00 10.92 0.86
CA ARG A 109 -7.62 10.30 -0.42
C ARG A 109 -8.01 8.82 -0.45
N LEU A 110 -7.74 8.09 0.64
CA LEU A 110 -8.16 6.69 0.75
C LEU A 110 -9.69 6.57 0.84
N ALA A 111 -10.36 7.41 1.62
CA ALA A 111 -11.81 7.40 1.78
C ALA A 111 -12.53 7.60 0.44
N ALA A 112 -12.03 8.46 -0.45
CA ALA A 112 -12.59 8.58 -1.80
C ALA A 112 -12.55 7.24 -2.58
N ILE A 113 -11.47 6.46 -2.44
CA ILE A 113 -11.39 5.12 -3.03
C ILE A 113 -12.38 4.16 -2.33
N LEU A 114 -12.49 4.22 -1.00
CA LEU A 114 -13.45 3.39 -0.24
C LEU A 114 -14.90 3.72 -0.62
N GLU A 115 -15.25 4.98 -0.82
CA GLU A 115 -16.58 5.42 -1.27
C GLU A 115 -16.91 4.91 -2.68
N GLU A 116 -15.91 4.90 -3.59
CA GLU A 116 -16.05 4.34 -4.94
C GLU A 116 -16.24 2.83 -4.94
N GLU A 117 -15.50 2.11 -4.10
CA GLU A 117 -15.45 0.66 -4.08
C GLU A 117 -16.50 0.01 -3.15
N GLN A 118 -17.04 0.79 -2.20
CA GLN A 118 -17.96 0.36 -1.15
C GLN A 118 -17.55 -0.98 -0.51
N PRO A 119 -16.32 -1.09 0.06
CA PRO A 119 -15.79 -2.36 0.50
C PRO A 119 -16.54 -2.90 1.72
N ASP A 120 -16.77 -4.22 1.72
CA ASP A 120 -17.24 -4.94 2.91
C ASP A 120 -16.12 -5.12 3.94
N VAL A 121 -14.86 -5.13 3.48
CA VAL A 121 -13.67 -5.32 4.29
C VAL A 121 -12.56 -4.37 3.86
N LEU A 122 -12.01 -3.63 4.82
CA LEU A 122 -10.74 -2.92 4.70
C LEU A 122 -9.69 -3.64 5.55
N THR A 123 -8.55 -3.98 4.96
CA THR A 123 -7.37 -4.49 5.71
C THR A 123 -6.27 -3.45 5.79
N VAL A 124 -5.71 -3.31 6.99
CA VAL A 124 -4.59 -2.43 7.36
C VAL A 124 -3.70 -3.17 8.36
N TYR A 125 -2.52 -2.63 8.68
CA TYR A 125 -1.67 -3.15 9.75
C TYR A 125 -2.27 -2.87 11.14
N ASP A 126 -1.73 -3.54 12.17
CA ASP A 126 -1.96 -3.15 13.56
C ASP A 126 -1.32 -1.78 13.88
N ASP A 127 -1.55 -1.28 15.09
CA ASP A 127 -1.05 0.03 15.54
C ASP A 127 0.48 0.11 15.66
N ASN A 128 1.15 -1.05 15.73
CA ASN A 128 2.61 -1.16 15.68
C ASN A 128 3.16 -1.25 14.24
N GLY A 129 2.31 -1.32 13.21
CA GLY A 129 2.73 -1.50 11.83
C GLY A 129 3.43 -2.84 11.58
N GLY A 130 3.10 -3.88 12.36
CA GLY A 130 3.78 -5.18 12.34
C GLY A 130 5.18 -5.10 12.96
N TYR A 131 6.20 -4.79 12.15
CA TYR A 131 7.61 -4.76 12.59
C TYR A 131 8.13 -3.36 12.96
N GLY A 132 7.25 -2.35 13.01
CA GLY A 132 7.61 -1.00 13.44
C GLY A 132 8.09 -0.07 12.30
N HIS A 133 7.86 -0.42 11.04
CA HIS A 133 8.15 0.49 9.93
C HIS A 133 7.27 1.75 10.04
N PRO A 134 7.81 2.98 9.88
CA PRO A 134 7.04 4.20 10.01
C PRO A 134 5.83 4.23 9.06
N ASP A 135 6.02 3.88 7.79
CA ASP A 135 4.93 3.85 6.82
C ASP A 135 3.85 2.81 7.11
N HIS A 136 4.16 1.69 7.76
CA HIS A 136 3.15 0.70 8.15
C HIS A 136 2.29 1.22 9.30
N ILE A 137 2.92 1.86 10.28
CA ILE A 137 2.22 2.56 11.37
C ILE A 137 1.34 3.67 10.78
N GLN A 138 1.82 4.37 9.76
CA GLN A 138 1.04 5.42 9.11
C GLN A 138 -0.13 4.86 8.30
N VAL A 139 0.02 3.72 7.63
CA VAL A 139 -1.10 2.99 7.01
C VAL A 139 -2.17 2.68 8.04
N HIS A 140 -1.80 2.22 9.24
CA HIS A 140 -2.78 1.98 10.30
C HIS A 140 -3.56 3.27 10.64
N ARG A 141 -2.86 4.36 10.94
CA ARG A 141 -3.48 5.65 11.30
C ARG A 141 -4.40 6.18 10.20
N VAL A 142 -3.91 6.19 8.97
CA VAL A 142 -4.65 6.69 7.79
C VAL A 142 -5.82 5.78 7.45
N GLY A 143 -5.62 4.46 7.49
CA GLY A 143 -6.63 3.49 7.13
C GLY A 143 -7.78 3.40 8.12
N VAL A 144 -7.49 3.41 9.43
CA VAL A 144 -8.53 3.51 10.47
C VAL A 144 -9.32 4.80 10.29
N ARG A 145 -8.64 5.93 10.07
CA ARG A 145 -9.33 7.21 9.87
C ARG A 145 -10.16 7.24 8.59
N ALA A 146 -9.68 6.66 7.50
CA ALA A 146 -10.42 6.60 6.25
C ALA A 146 -11.71 5.77 6.39
N ALA A 147 -11.68 4.68 7.15
CA ALA A 147 -12.86 3.85 7.42
C ALA A 147 -13.93 4.58 8.24
N GLU A 148 -13.56 5.57 9.07
CA GLU A 148 -14.52 6.42 9.78
C GLU A 148 -15.15 7.50 8.89
N LEU A 149 -14.48 7.86 7.79
CA LEU A 149 -14.92 8.91 6.87
C LEU A 149 -15.85 8.39 5.77
N ALA A 150 -15.65 7.14 5.34
CA ALA A 150 -16.34 6.50 4.22
C ALA A 150 -17.67 5.80 4.60
#